data_AF-A0A7W0W211-F1
#
_entry.id   AF-A0A7W0W211-F1
#
_cell.length_a   1.000
_cell.length_b   1.000
_cell.length_c   1.000
_cell.angle_alpha   90.00
_cell.angle_beta   90.00
_cell.angle_gamma   90.00
#
_symmetry.space_group_name_H-M   'P 1'
#
loop_
_entity.id
_entity.type
_entity.pdbx_description
1 polymer ?
#
loop_
_entity_poly.entity_id
_entity_poly.type
_entity_poly.pdbx_seq_one_letter_code
_entity_poly.pdbx_strand_id
1 'polypeptide(L)'
;MEPDLEGEHMLINIGPQHPATHGVLRLVLELDGETVVRCIPHLGYLHCGFEKIGEYRQYNQIICWTDREDYLNSIGNNVAFALGAERLFGIEITARCTVLRVIAAELSRIMSHLVWLGTTCIDIGAFTPFLWAFQQRERIYRMIEKWVGARLTTTATRVGGMAADIPSGWTDDLRYFLKTFPNTVDEIDRMLTRNAIWVGR
;
A
#
# COMPACT_ATOMS: atom_id res chain seq x y z
N MET A 1 7.24 -49.26 27.47
CA MET A 1 6.65 -48.20 26.64
C MET A 1 6.32 -47.08 27.59
N GLU A 2 7.16 -46.07 27.65
CA GLU A 2 6.80 -44.83 28.35
C GLU A 2 5.55 -44.26 27.66
N PRO A 3 4.57 -43.76 28.42
CA PRO A 3 3.41 -43.12 27.82
C PRO A 3 3.90 -41.89 27.03
N ASP A 4 3.44 -41.78 25.79
CA ASP A 4 3.64 -40.58 24.98
C ASP A 4 2.98 -39.41 25.74
N LEU A 5 3.80 -38.51 26.28
CA LEU A 5 3.31 -37.31 26.94
C LEU A 5 2.72 -36.43 25.83
N GLU A 6 1.38 -36.34 25.74
CA GLU A 6 0.72 -35.36 24.87
C GLU A 6 1.31 -33.98 25.18
N GLY A 7 2.01 -33.39 24.21
CA GLY A 7 2.65 -32.09 24.37
C GLY A 7 1.60 -31.02 24.70
N GLU A 8 1.80 -30.29 25.79
CA GLU A 8 0.92 -29.17 26.13
C GLU A 8 1.05 -28.08 25.07
N HIS A 9 -0.01 -27.87 24.28
CA HIS A 9 -0.06 -26.79 23.31
C HIS A 9 0.00 -25.44 24.01
N MET A 10 0.94 -24.58 23.59
CA MET A 10 1.09 -23.24 24.14
C MET A 10 0.23 -22.25 23.35
N LEU A 11 -0.58 -21.46 24.04
CA LEU A 11 -1.30 -20.34 23.44
C LEU A 11 -0.54 -19.04 23.62
N ILE A 12 -0.12 -18.42 22.50
CA ILE A 12 0.54 -17.11 22.46
C ILE A 12 -0.37 -16.10 21.79
N ASN A 13 -0.52 -14.93 22.41
CA ASN A 13 -1.27 -13.81 21.85
C ASN A 13 -0.32 -12.73 21.36
N ILE A 14 -0.17 -12.62 20.04
CA ILE A 14 0.54 -11.49 19.41
C ILE A 14 -0.46 -10.33 19.36
N GLY A 15 -0.22 -9.35 20.23
CA GLY A 15 -1.11 -8.20 20.41
C GLY A 15 -1.02 -7.16 19.28
N PRO A 16 -2.01 -6.26 19.19
CA PRO A 16 -2.15 -5.27 18.11
C PRO A 16 -1.11 -4.15 18.11
N GLN A 17 -0.23 -4.09 19.11
CA GLN A 17 0.86 -3.11 19.19
C GLN A 17 2.21 -3.70 18.78
N HIS A 18 2.25 -4.98 18.40
CA HIS A 18 3.51 -5.64 18.09
C HIS A 18 4.11 -5.09 16.78
N PRO A 19 5.40 -4.75 16.70
CA PRO A 19 5.98 -4.14 15.50
C PRO A 19 5.77 -4.95 14.21
N ALA A 20 5.80 -6.28 14.30
CA ALA A 20 5.61 -7.19 13.16
C ALA A 20 4.17 -7.22 12.60
N THR A 21 3.20 -6.57 13.25
CA THR A 21 1.80 -6.57 12.77
C THR A 21 1.51 -5.45 11.77
N HIS A 22 2.46 -4.54 11.52
CA HIS A 22 2.37 -3.42 10.56
C HIS A 22 1.02 -2.69 10.60
N GLY A 23 0.53 -2.41 11.81
CA GLY A 23 -0.81 -1.92 12.06
C GLY A 23 -1.45 -2.68 13.21
N VAL A 24 -2.79 -2.70 13.22
CA VAL A 24 -3.57 -3.27 14.32
C VAL A 24 -4.11 -4.65 13.94
N LEU A 25 -3.28 -5.67 14.16
CA LEU A 25 -3.64 -7.08 13.97
C LEU A 25 -3.37 -7.85 15.25
N ARG A 26 -4.34 -8.66 15.68
CA ARG A 26 -4.16 -9.57 16.81
C ARG A 26 -4.17 -11.00 16.29
N LEU A 27 -3.13 -11.77 16.61
CA LEU A 27 -3.04 -13.17 16.24
C LEU A 27 -2.99 -14.02 17.52
N VAL A 28 -3.94 -14.93 17.68
CA VAL A 28 -3.88 -15.96 18.72
C VAL A 28 -3.31 -17.22 18.09
N LEU A 29 -2.09 -17.57 18.49
CA LEU A 29 -1.34 -18.69 17.98
C LEU A 29 -1.38 -19.85 18.98
N GLU A 30 -1.60 -21.04 18.47
CA GLU A 30 -1.43 -22.30 19.20
C GLU A 30 -0.18 -22.98 18.66
N LEU A 31 0.78 -23.20 19.55
CA LEU A 31 2.10 -23.71 19.23
C LEU A 31 2.31 -25.08 19.85
N ASP A 32 2.93 -25.97 19.08
CA ASP A 32 3.57 -27.18 19.55
C ASP A 32 5.08 -26.99 19.39
N GLY A 33 5.74 -26.62 20.50
CA GLY A 33 7.12 -26.13 20.48
C GLY A 33 7.29 -24.89 19.60
N GLU A 34 8.06 -25.01 18.51
CA GLU A 34 8.29 -23.95 17.51
C GLU A 34 7.31 -24.01 16.33
N THR A 35 6.47 -25.05 16.24
CA THR A 35 5.55 -25.26 15.12
C THR A 35 4.22 -24.61 15.41
N VAL A 36 3.72 -23.79 14.48
CA VAL A 36 2.38 -23.20 14.56
C VAL A 36 1.35 -24.26 14.14
N VAL A 37 0.54 -24.74 15.09
CA VAL A 37 -0.53 -25.72 14.84
C VAL A 37 -1.81 -25.01 14.37
N ARG A 38 -2.13 -23.87 15.00
CA ARG A 38 -3.32 -23.08 14.65
C ARG A 38 -3.04 -21.59 14.81
N CYS A 39 -3.60 -20.79 13.91
CA CYS A 39 -3.58 -19.33 13.98
C CYS A 39 -5.01 -18.80 13.83
N ILE A 40 -5.47 -18.01 14.81
CA ILE A 40 -6.76 -17.33 14.79
C ILE A 40 -6.51 -15.82 14.67
N PRO A 41 -6.68 -15.23 13.47
CA PRO A 41 -6.56 -13.80 13.28
C PRO A 41 -7.83 -13.07 13.74
N HIS A 42 -7.69 -12.17 14.70
CA HIS A 42 -8.74 -11.24 15.11
C HIS A 42 -8.59 -9.93 14.33
N LEU A 43 -9.54 -9.70 13.42
CA LEU A 43 -9.63 -8.52 12.57
C LEU A 43 -10.65 -7.51 13.14
N GLY A 44 -10.69 -6.31 12.54
CA GLY A 44 -11.73 -5.31 12.82
C GLY A 44 -11.33 -4.18 13.76
N TYR A 45 -10.10 -4.16 14.29
CA TYR A 45 -9.59 -3.05 15.11
C TYR A 45 -9.55 -1.71 14.36
N LEU A 46 -9.44 -1.74 13.02
CA LEU A 46 -9.49 -0.56 12.15
C LEU A 46 -10.83 -0.43 11.40
N HIS A 47 -11.86 -1.17 11.78
CA HIS A 47 -13.16 -1.06 11.12
C HIS A 47 -13.83 0.27 11.48
N CYS A 48 -13.96 1.16 10.50
CA CYS A 48 -14.57 2.48 10.67
C CYS A 48 -15.93 2.64 9.98
N GLY A 49 -16.50 1.55 9.44
CA GLY A 49 -17.83 1.59 8.80
C GLY A 49 -17.91 2.46 7.54
N PHE A 50 -16.87 2.50 6.70
CA PHE A 50 -16.82 3.34 5.50
C PHE A 50 -17.99 3.09 4.54
N GLU A 51 -18.38 1.83 4.33
CA GLU A 51 -19.54 1.45 3.52
C GLU A 51 -20.83 2.11 4.03
N LYS A 52 -21.04 2.09 5.35
CA LYS A 52 -22.23 2.70 5.98
C LYS A 52 -22.22 4.22 5.82
N ILE A 53 -21.06 4.86 5.91
CA ILE A 53 -20.92 6.30 5.66
C ILE A 53 -21.23 6.61 4.19
N GLY A 54 -20.85 5.72 3.27
CA GLY A 54 -21.11 5.84 1.85
C GLY A 54 -22.61 5.94 1.52
N GLU A 55 -23.48 5.23 2.23
CA GLU A 55 -24.93 5.29 2.03
C GLU A 55 -25.53 6.70 2.21
N TYR A 56 -24.93 7.53 3.05
CA TYR A 56 -25.42 8.88 3.39
C TYR A 56 -24.66 10.01 2.68
N ARG A 57 -23.83 9.68 1.67
CA ARG A 57 -22.94 10.62 0.99
C ARG A 57 -23.09 10.53 -0.52
N GLN A 58 -22.85 11.64 -1.19
CA GLN A 58 -22.83 11.67 -2.65
C GLN A 58 -21.53 11.06 -3.17
N TYR A 59 -21.53 10.53 -4.41
CA TYR A 59 -20.37 9.86 -5.02
C TYR A 59 -19.06 10.65 -4.89
N ASN A 60 -19.04 11.96 -5.19
CA ASN A 60 -17.82 12.77 -5.07
C ASN A 60 -17.40 13.05 -3.62
N GLN A 61 -18.31 12.98 -2.65
CA GLN A 61 -17.98 13.11 -1.22
C GLN A 61 -17.34 11.81 -0.67
N ILE A 62 -17.66 10.66 -1.28
CA ILE A 62 -17.11 9.35 -0.90
C ILE A 62 -15.65 9.20 -1.33
N ILE A 63 -15.21 9.88 -2.38
CA ILE A 63 -13.84 9.78 -2.90
C ILE A 63 -12.79 10.09 -1.83
N CYS A 64 -13.05 11.04 -0.93
CA CYS A 64 -12.15 11.33 0.18
C CYS A 64 -11.95 10.09 1.09
N TRP A 65 -12.95 9.23 1.21
CA TRP A 65 -12.89 8.01 2.01
C TRP A 65 -12.20 6.86 1.28
N THR A 66 -12.32 6.78 -0.05
CA THR A 66 -11.66 5.74 -0.84
C THR A 66 -10.13 5.83 -0.79
N ASP A 67 -9.57 7.03 -0.60
CA ASP A 67 -8.15 7.23 -0.32
C ASP A 67 -7.66 6.52 0.96
N ARG A 68 -8.57 6.23 1.90
CA ARG A 68 -8.24 5.72 3.24
C ARG A 68 -8.40 4.21 3.38
N GLU A 69 -8.99 3.54 2.39
CA GLU A 69 -9.18 2.09 2.44
C GLU A 69 -7.84 1.35 2.29
N ASP A 70 -7.13 1.61 1.20
CA ASP A 70 -5.71 1.29 1.07
C ASP A 70 -4.90 2.59 0.99
N TYR A 71 -4.33 2.99 2.12
CA TYR A 71 -3.53 4.20 2.27
C TYR A 71 -2.16 4.13 1.57
N LEU A 72 -1.76 2.96 1.05
CA LEU A 72 -0.56 2.81 0.21
C LEU A 72 -0.87 3.11 -1.25
N ASN A 73 -2.12 2.89 -1.68
CA ASN A 73 -2.57 3.04 -3.06
C ASN A 73 -3.78 4.00 -3.20
N SER A 74 -3.75 5.14 -2.51
CA SER A 74 -4.89 6.06 -2.42
C SER A 74 -5.45 6.49 -3.77
N ILE A 75 -4.57 6.81 -4.74
CA ILE A 75 -4.98 7.23 -6.09
C ILE A 75 -5.66 6.08 -6.84
N GLY A 76 -5.12 4.86 -6.73
CA GLY A 76 -5.67 3.67 -7.37
C GLY A 76 -7.10 3.38 -6.92
N ASN A 77 -7.37 3.50 -5.62
CA ASN A 77 -8.71 3.31 -5.06
C ASN A 77 -9.70 4.35 -5.59
N ASN A 78 -9.29 5.63 -5.64
CA ASN A 78 -10.14 6.69 -6.20
C ASN A 78 -10.48 6.43 -7.66
N VAL A 79 -9.51 5.97 -8.45
CA VAL A 79 -9.72 5.62 -9.86
C VAL A 79 -10.69 4.43 -9.98
N ALA A 80 -10.53 3.40 -9.15
CA ALA A 80 -11.43 2.25 -9.15
C ALA A 80 -12.88 2.65 -8.83
N PHE A 81 -13.08 3.47 -7.80
CA PHE A 81 -14.40 3.99 -7.43
C PHE A 81 -15.00 4.87 -8.53
N ALA A 82 -14.21 5.79 -9.09
CA ALA A 82 -14.65 6.68 -10.16
C ALA A 82 -15.05 5.89 -11.43
N LEU A 83 -14.28 4.87 -11.81
CA LEU A 83 -14.60 3.99 -12.95
C LEU A 83 -15.91 3.22 -12.72
N GLY A 84 -16.16 2.73 -11.50
CA GLY A 84 -17.42 2.08 -11.15
C GLY A 84 -18.62 3.02 -11.29
N ALA A 85 -18.50 4.23 -10.76
CA ALA A 85 -19.54 5.25 -10.88
C ALA A 85 -19.76 5.72 -12.33
N GLU A 86 -18.68 5.94 -13.10
CA GLU A 86 -18.74 6.36 -14.51
C GLU A 86 -19.43 5.31 -15.38
N ARG A 87 -19.14 4.02 -15.16
CA ARG A 87 -19.83 2.93 -15.84
C ARG A 87 -21.32 2.88 -15.50
N LEU A 88 -21.68 3.14 -14.25
CA LEU A 88 -23.09 3.17 -13.82
C LEU A 88 -23.87 4.31 -14.49
N PHE A 89 -23.24 5.48 -14.65
CA PHE A 89 -23.86 6.66 -15.27
C PHE A 89 -23.71 6.73 -16.79
N GLY A 90 -22.91 5.83 -17.41
CA GLY A 90 -22.61 5.87 -18.84
C GLY A 90 -21.77 7.09 -19.25
N ILE A 91 -20.87 7.55 -18.38
CA ILE A 91 -20.03 8.74 -18.62
C ILE A 91 -18.71 8.30 -19.27
N GLU A 92 -18.38 8.90 -20.41
CA GLU A 92 -17.06 8.76 -21.05
C GLU A 92 -16.16 9.96 -20.70
N ILE A 93 -14.95 9.67 -20.22
CA ILE A 93 -13.95 10.69 -19.90
C ILE A 93 -13.09 11.03 -21.11
N THR A 94 -12.47 12.22 -21.09
CA THR A 94 -11.54 12.61 -22.15
C THR A 94 -10.29 11.71 -22.19
N ALA A 95 -9.69 11.56 -23.38
CA ALA A 95 -8.46 10.77 -23.55
C ALA A 95 -7.32 11.26 -22.65
N ARG A 96 -7.21 12.57 -22.42
CA ARG A 96 -6.23 13.16 -21.49
C ARG A 96 -6.44 12.66 -20.06
N CYS A 97 -7.68 12.65 -19.56
CA CYS A 97 -7.99 12.15 -18.22
C CYS A 97 -7.64 10.66 -18.08
N THR A 98 -7.89 9.86 -19.13
CA THR A 98 -7.54 8.44 -19.14
C THR A 98 -6.04 8.23 -18.96
N VAL A 99 -5.22 8.94 -19.75
CA VAL A 99 -3.75 8.85 -19.66
C VAL A 99 -3.24 9.30 -18.29
N LEU A 100 -3.76 10.41 -17.77
CA LEU A 100 -3.37 10.90 -16.45
C LEU A 100 -3.72 9.91 -15.33
N ARG A 101 -4.89 9.27 -15.39
CA ARG A 101 -5.28 8.23 -14.42
C ARG A 101 -4.35 7.02 -14.46
N VAL A 102 -3.96 6.58 -15.66
CA VAL A 102 -3.01 5.47 -15.82
C VAL A 102 -1.66 5.84 -15.20
N ILE A 103 -1.11 7.01 -15.54
CA ILE A 103 0.17 7.47 -14.97
C ILE A 103 0.09 7.56 -13.43
N ALA A 104 -0.99 8.13 -12.91
CA ALA A 104 -1.18 8.29 -11.47
C ALA A 104 -1.34 6.93 -10.75
N ALA A 105 -2.07 5.99 -11.36
CA ALA A 105 -2.22 4.63 -10.85
C ALA A 105 -0.88 3.86 -10.84
N GLU A 106 -0.06 4.01 -11.88
CA GLU A 106 1.27 3.38 -11.93
C GLU A 106 2.24 3.97 -10.89
N LEU A 107 2.22 5.30 -10.67
CA LEU A 107 3.00 5.92 -9.59
C LEU A 107 2.56 5.42 -8.21
N SER A 108 1.26 5.29 -8.00
CA SER A 108 0.67 4.76 -6.77
C SER A 108 1.04 3.28 -6.58
N ARG A 109 1.05 2.49 -7.66
CA ARG A 109 1.52 1.09 -7.66
C ARG A 109 2.99 1.00 -7.22
N ILE A 110 3.87 1.81 -7.80
CA ILE A 110 5.29 1.84 -7.44
C ILE A 110 5.46 2.21 -5.95
N MET A 111 4.75 3.24 -5.48
CA MET A 111 4.78 3.62 -4.05
C MET A 111 4.36 2.48 -3.12
N SER A 112 3.28 1.76 -3.45
CA SER A 112 2.80 0.64 -2.67
C SER A 112 3.82 -0.50 -2.61
N HIS A 113 4.42 -0.85 -3.75
CA HIS A 113 5.46 -1.90 -3.80
C HIS A 113 6.74 -1.51 -3.05
N LEU A 114 7.12 -0.23 -3.05
CA LEU A 114 8.27 0.24 -2.27
C LEU A 114 8.05 0.10 -0.76
N VAL A 115 6.82 0.31 -0.29
CA VAL A 115 6.50 0.06 1.12
C VAL A 115 6.55 -1.44 1.41
N TRP A 116 5.86 -2.26 0.60
CA TRP A 116 5.90 -3.71 0.77
C TRP A 116 7.34 -4.26 0.81
N LEU A 117 8.18 -3.86 -0.14
CA LEU A 117 9.58 -4.25 -0.20
C LEU A 117 10.34 -3.79 1.04
N GLY A 118 10.20 -2.51 1.41
CA GLY A 118 10.88 -1.95 2.57
C GLY A 118 10.47 -2.60 3.89
N THR A 119 9.18 -2.82 4.12
CA THR A 119 8.68 -3.44 5.37
C THR A 119 9.03 -4.92 5.43
N THR A 120 8.97 -5.64 4.31
CA THR A 120 9.43 -7.04 4.27
C THR A 120 10.93 -7.11 4.59
N CYS A 121 11.73 -6.16 4.09
CA CYS A 121 13.15 -6.10 4.40
C CYS A 121 13.41 -5.88 5.89
N ILE A 122 12.73 -4.92 6.53
CA ILE A 122 12.97 -4.61 7.95
C ILE A 122 12.52 -5.74 8.88
N ASP A 123 11.44 -6.45 8.53
CA ASP A 123 10.95 -7.59 9.32
C ASP A 123 11.93 -8.76 9.31
N ILE A 124 12.61 -8.98 8.19
CA ILE A 124 13.65 -10.00 8.04
C ILE A 124 15.01 -9.51 8.61
N GLY A 125 15.14 -8.22 8.90
CA GLY A 125 16.31 -7.59 9.53
C GLY A 125 17.21 -6.77 8.59
N ALA A 126 16.86 -6.63 7.31
CA ALA A 126 17.57 -5.81 6.33
C ALA A 126 17.14 -4.33 6.40
N PHE A 127 17.87 -3.52 7.16
CA PHE A 127 17.51 -2.11 7.39
C PHE A 127 17.86 -1.16 6.23
N THR A 128 18.95 -1.42 5.50
CA THR A 128 19.43 -0.51 4.44
C THR A 128 18.47 -0.38 3.24
N PRO A 129 17.93 -1.48 2.67
CA PRO A 129 16.97 -1.40 1.56
C PRO A 129 15.69 -0.64 1.91
N PHE A 130 15.26 -0.72 3.19
CA PHE A 130 14.12 0.05 3.69
C PHE A 130 14.34 1.56 3.53
N LEU A 131 15.51 2.08 3.91
CA LEU A 131 15.83 3.50 3.78
C LEU A 131 15.86 3.94 2.30
N TRP A 132 16.46 3.13 1.42
CA TRP A 132 16.50 3.43 -0.02
C TRP A 132 15.10 3.45 -0.64
N ALA A 133 14.25 2.47 -0.29
CA ALA A 133 12.88 2.41 -0.78
C ALA A 133 12.06 3.63 -0.32
N PHE A 134 12.19 4.04 0.95
CA PHE A 134 11.49 5.22 1.48
C PHE A 134 12.01 6.54 0.88
N GLN A 135 13.30 6.63 0.56
CA GLN A 135 13.85 7.78 -0.16
C GLN A 135 13.25 7.91 -1.57
N GLN A 136 13.06 6.80 -2.29
CA GLN A 136 12.41 6.83 -3.60
C GLN A 136 10.92 7.15 -3.49
N ARG A 137 10.23 6.60 -2.48
CA ARG A 137 8.84 6.93 -2.18
C ARG A 137 8.66 8.42 -1.89
N GLU A 138 9.59 9.04 -1.17
CA GLU A 138 9.58 10.49 -0.90
C GLU A 138 9.63 11.33 -2.18
N ARG A 139 10.42 10.91 -3.18
CA ARG A 139 10.47 11.60 -4.48
C ARG A 139 9.12 11.56 -5.18
N ILE A 140 8.43 10.42 -5.14
CA ILE A 140 7.07 10.30 -5.70
C ILE A 140 6.10 11.19 -4.92
N TYR A 141 6.18 11.23 -3.59
CA TYR A 141 5.32 12.11 -2.80
C TYR A 141 5.47 13.58 -3.15
N ARG A 142 6.69 14.07 -3.39
CA ARG A 142 6.91 15.46 -3.82
C ARG A 142 6.26 15.75 -5.17
N MET A 143 6.27 14.78 -6.10
CA MET A 143 5.58 14.94 -7.39
C MET A 143 4.06 14.97 -7.22
N ILE A 144 3.51 14.11 -6.37
CA ILE A 144 2.06 14.08 -6.08
C ILE A 144 1.63 15.36 -5.36
N GLU A 145 2.42 15.83 -4.40
CA GLU A 145 2.18 17.09 -3.68
C GLU A 145 2.15 18.29 -4.63
N LYS A 146 3.08 18.37 -5.59
CA LYS A 146 3.06 19.40 -6.64
C LYS A 146 1.77 19.38 -7.47
N TRP A 147 1.23 18.19 -7.74
CA TRP A 147 0.03 18.05 -8.57
C TRP A 147 -1.26 18.33 -7.79
N VAL A 148 -1.40 17.76 -6.60
CA VAL A 148 -2.69 17.70 -5.88
C VAL A 148 -2.71 18.55 -4.61
N GLY A 149 -1.54 18.97 -4.12
CA GLY A 149 -1.38 19.73 -2.87
C GLY A 149 -1.43 18.88 -1.60
N ALA A 150 -1.57 17.56 -1.74
CA ALA A 150 -1.59 16.60 -0.63
C ALA A 150 -0.66 15.42 -0.92
N ARG A 151 -0.15 14.79 0.14
CA ARG A 151 0.85 13.71 0.04
C ARG A 151 0.22 12.32 0.10
N LEU A 152 -0.52 12.02 1.17
CA LEU A 152 -1.08 10.68 1.44
C LEU A 152 -2.53 10.53 0.97
N THR A 153 -3.39 11.45 1.38
CA THR A 153 -4.82 11.49 1.01
C THR A 153 -5.00 12.49 -0.13
N THR A 154 -4.86 11.99 -1.35
CA THR A 154 -4.71 12.86 -2.52
C THR A 154 -6.05 13.33 -3.05
N THR A 155 -7.05 12.45 -3.11
CA THR A 155 -8.37 12.80 -3.67
C THR A 155 -8.22 13.40 -5.09
N ALA A 156 -7.26 12.87 -5.88
CA ALA A 156 -6.84 13.42 -7.18
C ALA A 156 -7.89 13.25 -8.30
N THR A 157 -8.74 12.22 -8.18
CA THR A 157 -9.74 11.85 -9.17
C THR A 157 -11.14 12.34 -8.74
N ARG A 158 -12.02 12.59 -9.70
CA ARG A 158 -13.46 12.83 -9.48
C ARG A 158 -14.28 11.92 -10.39
N VAL A 159 -15.53 11.65 -10.03
CA VAL A 159 -16.46 11.01 -10.97
C VAL A 159 -16.65 11.97 -12.14
N GLY A 160 -16.29 11.54 -13.35
CA GLY A 160 -16.30 12.34 -14.58
C GLY A 160 -14.92 12.86 -15.04
N GLY A 161 -13.82 12.52 -14.36
CA GLY A 161 -12.48 12.87 -14.80
C GLY A 161 -11.45 13.07 -13.69
N MET A 162 -10.63 14.11 -13.80
CA MET A 162 -9.61 14.48 -12.81
C MET A 162 -10.01 15.75 -12.08
N ALA A 163 -9.54 15.94 -10.84
CA ALA A 163 -9.81 17.15 -10.07
C ALA A 163 -9.05 18.37 -10.63
N ALA A 164 -7.81 18.16 -11.05
CA ALA A 164 -6.94 19.19 -11.63
C ALA A 164 -6.00 18.57 -12.67
N ASP A 165 -5.57 19.38 -13.64
CA ASP A 165 -4.53 19.00 -14.59
C ASP A 165 -3.13 19.08 -13.94
N ILE A 166 -2.15 18.43 -14.56
CA ILE A 166 -0.76 18.47 -14.11
C ILE A 166 -0.16 19.89 -14.24
N PRO A 167 0.62 20.36 -13.25
CA PRO A 167 1.26 21.67 -13.31
C PRO A 167 2.40 21.68 -14.34
N SER A 168 2.80 22.88 -14.76
CA SER A 168 3.95 23.05 -15.66
C SER A 168 5.24 22.49 -15.04
N GLY A 169 6.07 21.83 -15.86
CA GLY A 169 7.32 21.21 -15.40
C GLY A 169 7.18 19.86 -14.69
N TRP A 170 5.97 19.40 -14.34
CA TRP A 170 5.76 18.11 -13.66
C TRP A 170 6.25 16.91 -14.50
N THR A 171 6.10 17.00 -15.82
CA THR A 171 6.54 15.94 -16.73
C THR A 171 8.05 15.78 -16.78
N ASP A 172 8.82 16.86 -16.55
CA ASP A 172 10.28 16.80 -16.48
C ASP A 172 10.74 16.12 -15.19
N ASP A 173 10.06 16.41 -14.07
CA ASP A 173 10.29 15.72 -12.79
C ASP A 173 10.02 14.21 -12.92
N LEU A 174 8.91 13.82 -13.58
CA LEU A 174 8.60 12.42 -13.84
C LEU A 174 9.68 11.75 -14.69
N ARG A 175 10.14 12.41 -15.76
CA ARG A 175 11.22 11.89 -16.61
C ARG A 175 12.52 11.72 -15.84
N TYR A 176 12.85 12.64 -14.95
CA TYR A 176 14.02 12.54 -14.08
C TYR A 176 13.90 11.36 -13.11
N PHE A 177 12.73 11.18 -12.49
CA PHE A 177 12.45 10.03 -11.63
C PHE A 177 12.63 8.71 -12.38
N LEU A 178 12.02 8.57 -13.57
CA LEU A 178 12.13 7.35 -14.38
C LEU A 178 13.56 7.03 -14.82
N LYS A 179 14.44 8.03 -14.97
CA LYS A 179 15.86 7.82 -15.27
C LYS A 179 16.68 7.36 -14.07
N THR A 180 16.32 7.78 -12.86
CA THR A 180 17.12 7.54 -11.66
C THR A 180 16.62 6.37 -10.82
N PHE A 181 15.31 6.10 -10.86
CA PHE A 181 14.67 5.04 -10.09
C PHE A 181 15.23 3.63 -10.37
N PRO A 182 15.47 3.22 -11.64
CA PRO A 182 15.98 1.88 -11.94
C PRO A 182 17.32 1.57 -11.26
N ASN A 183 18.22 2.56 -11.15
CA ASN A 183 19.52 2.36 -10.50
C ASN A 183 19.36 1.95 -9.02
N THR A 184 18.42 2.57 -8.30
CA THR A 184 18.16 2.21 -6.90
C THR A 184 17.47 0.84 -6.79
N VAL A 185 16.61 0.49 -7.75
CA VAL A 185 16.01 -0.86 -7.80
C VAL A 185 17.09 -1.92 -8.03
N ASP A 186 18.03 -1.67 -8.94
CA ASP A 186 19.16 -2.57 -9.21
C ASP A 186 20.07 -2.73 -7.98
N GLU A 187 20.30 -1.67 -7.20
CA GLU A 187 21.04 -1.73 -5.94
C GLU A 187 20.32 -2.59 -4.90
N ILE A 188 18.99 -2.46 -4.77
CA ILE A 188 18.19 -3.29 -3.87
C ILE A 188 18.21 -4.75 -4.32
N ASP A 189 18.01 -5.02 -5.62
CA ASP A 189 18.04 -6.37 -6.20
C ASP A 189 19.38 -7.07 -5.96
N ARG A 190 20.51 -6.36 -6.17
CA ARG A 190 21.85 -6.90 -5.89
C ARG A 190 22.04 -7.27 -4.43
N MET A 191 21.43 -6.52 -3.50
CA MET A 191 21.57 -6.77 -2.07
C MET A 191 20.71 -7.94 -1.58
N LEU A 192 19.53 -8.15 -2.19
CA LEU A 192 18.54 -9.12 -1.70
C LEU A 192 18.52 -10.41 -2.50
N THR A 193 18.40 -10.34 -3.82
CA THR A 193 17.99 -11.47 -4.68
C THR A 193 18.99 -12.62 -4.68
N ARG A 194 20.28 -12.33 -4.52
CA ARG A 194 21.35 -13.35 -4.46
C ARG A 194 21.85 -13.63 -3.04
N ASN A 195 21.27 -13.00 -2.04
CA ASN A 195 21.72 -13.15 -0.67
C ASN A 195 21.22 -14.48 -0.09
N ALA A 196 22.15 -15.35 0.34
CA ALA A 196 21.81 -16.65 0.90
C ALA A 196 20.93 -16.56 2.15
N ILE A 197 21.08 -15.51 2.97
CA ILE A 197 20.24 -15.30 4.16
C ILE A 197 18.81 -14.96 3.75
N TRP A 198 18.64 -14.16 2.70
CA TRP A 198 17.32 -13.80 2.18
C TRP A 198 16.63 -15.00 1.53
N VAL A 199 17.36 -15.77 0.72
CA VAL A 199 16.83 -16.96 0.04
C VAL A 199 16.55 -18.12 1.01
N GLY A 200 17.30 -18.22 2.10
CA GLY A 200 17.13 -19.25 3.12
C GLY A 200 16.01 -18.98 4.14
N ARG A 201 15.26 -17.88 4.00
CA ARG A 201 14.13 -17.47 4.84
C ARG A 201 12.84 -17.56 4.06
#